data_AF-A0A0Q5M2B7-F1
#
_entry.id   AF-A0A0Q5M2B7-F1
#
_cell.length_a   1.000
_cell.length_b   1.000
_cell.length_c   1.000
_cell.angle_alpha   90.00
_cell.angle_beta   90.00
_cell.angle_gamma   90.00
#
_symmetry.space_group_name_H-M   'P 1'
#
loop_
_entity.id
_entity.type
_entity.pdbx_description
1 polymer ?
#
loop_
_entity_poly.entity_id
_entity_poly.type
_entity_poly.pdbx_seq_one_letter_code
_entity_poly.pdbx_strand_id
1 'polypeptide(L)'
;MSNHDQEAPARRTSVTFYLSEGLRNRARAAYRSTSFEERDSSWSEMLNKALIAEVERREAEYNRGETFAASEAPLSPGRPIGF
;
A
#
# COMPACT_ATOMS: atom_id res chain seq x y z
N MET A 1 -1.21 -31.03 24.96
CA MET A 1 -0.02 -30.39 24.36
C MET A 1 -0.51 -29.63 23.15
N SER A 2 -0.79 -28.33 23.30
CA SER A 2 -1.33 -27.50 22.22
C SER A 2 -0.18 -27.09 21.30
N ASN A 3 -0.28 -27.41 20.01
CA ASN A 3 0.62 -26.86 18.99
C ASN A 3 0.37 -25.35 18.91
N HIS A 4 1.40 -24.56 19.18
CA HIS A 4 1.47 -23.20 18.67
C HIS A 4 1.66 -23.30 17.15
N ASP A 5 0.57 -23.12 16.40
CA ASP A 5 0.65 -22.77 14.99
C ASP A 5 1.38 -21.43 14.89
N GLN A 6 2.69 -21.50 14.65
CA GLN A 6 3.46 -20.34 14.25
C GLN A 6 3.00 -19.98 12.84
N GLU A 7 2.19 -18.93 12.74
CA GLU A 7 1.85 -18.28 11.46
C GLU A 7 3.16 -17.98 10.74
N ALA A 8 3.39 -18.65 9.60
CA ALA A 8 4.60 -18.45 8.81
C ALA A 8 4.70 -16.96 8.44
N PRO A 9 5.91 -16.35 8.49
CA PRO A 9 6.06 -14.93 8.23
C PRO A 9 5.49 -14.61 6.83
N ALA A 10 4.50 -13.71 6.80
CA ALA A 10 3.87 -13.26 5.56
C ALA A 10 4.96 -12.82 4.58
N ARG A 11 5.02 -13.46 3.41
CA ARG A 11 6.00 -13.13 2.36
C ARG A 11 5.82 -11.67 1.97
N ARG A 12 6.86 -10.86 2.19
CA ARG A 12 6.90 -9.46 1.76
C ARG A 12 7.35 -9.38 0.31
N THR A 13 6.50 -8.80 -0.53
CA THR A 13 6.84 -8.51 -1.93
C THR A 13 7.32 -7.07 -2.04
N SER A 14 8.51 -6.87 -2.60
CA SER A 14 9.00 -5.52 -2.92
C SER A 14 8.30 -5.02 -4.19
N VAL A 15 7.77 -3.80 -4.15
CA VAL A 15 7.16 -3.13 -5.30
C VAL A 15 7.90 -1.83 -5.57
N THR A 16 8.23 -1.59 -6.83
CA THR A 16 8.82 -0.31 -7.29
C THR A 16 7.79 0.43 -8.12
N PHE A 17 7.62 1.73 -7.86
CA PHE A 17 6.73 2.58 -8.64
C PHE A 17 7.35 3.96 -8.82
N TYR A 18 6.85 4.69 -9.81
CA TYR A 18 7.34 6.02 -10.15
C TYR A 18 6.66 7.09 -9.30
N LEU A 19 7.46 8.02 -8.80
CA LEU A 19 7.01 9.24 -8.14
C LEU A 19 7.67 10.42 -8.84
N SER A 20 6.94 11.52 -9.01
CA SER A 20 7.59 12.77 -9.38
C SER A 20 8.56 13.19 -8.26
N GLU A 21 9.64 13.86 -8.64
CA GLU A 21 10.65 14.32 -7.67
C GLU A 21 10.01 15.22 -6.59
N GLY A 22 9.13 16.13 -6.98
CA GLY A 22 8.42 17.01 -6.06
C GLY A 22 7.56 16.25 -5.06
N LEU A 23 6.82 15.23 -5.50
CA LEU A 23 6.01 14.40 -4.61
C LEU A 23 6.90 13.60 -3.65
N ARG A 24 7.97 13.00 -4.15
CA ARG A 24 8.93 12.26 -3.33
C ARG A 24 9.53 13.16 -2.24
N ASN A 25 9.95 14.37 -2.59
CA ASN A 25 10.56 15.30 -1.64
C ASN A 25 9.55 15.78 -0.59
N ARG A 26 8.33 16.13 -1.01
CA ARG A 26 7.25 16.53 -0.10
C ARG A 26 6.87 15.41 0.86
N ALA A 27 6.70 14.20 0.37
CA ALA A 27 6.32 13.06 1.19
C ALA A 27 7.44 12.70 2.19
N ARG A 28 8.72 12.76 1.79
CA ARG A 28 9.86 12.58 2.71
C ARG A 28 9.92 13.66 3.80
N ALA A 29 9.59 14.90 3.46
CA ALA A 29 9.51 15.97 4.44
C ALA A 29 8.40 15.68 5.47
N ALA A 30 7.20 15.29 5.01
CA ALA A 30 6.10 14.90 5.88
C ALA A 30 6.51 13.77 6.83
N TYR A 31 7.05 12.65 6.30
CA TYR A 31 7.52 11.53 7.14
C TYR A 31 8.50 11.98 8.22
N ARG A 32 9.52 12.76 7.87
CA ARG A 32 10.51 13.24 8.85
C ARG A 32 9.91 14.11 9.93
N SER A 33 8.83 14.83 9.62
CA SER A 33 8.16 15.74 10.53
C SER A 33 7.10 15.05 11.40
N THR A 34 6.59 13.87 11.01
CA THR A 34 5.42 13.26 11.66
C THR A 34 5.60 11.80 12.04
N SER A 35 6.69 11.14 11.66
CA SER A 35 6.84 9.67 11.83
C SER A 35 6.71 9.22 13.28
N PHE A 36 7.09 10.05 14.25
CA PHE A 36 6.98 9.71 15.67
C PHE A 36 5.53 9.72 16.13
N GLU A 37 4.80 10.80 15.83
CA GLU A 37 3.39 11.00 16.17
C GLU A 37 2.50 9.96 15.47
N GLU A 38 2.76 9.69 14.19
CA GLU A 38 2.05 8.69 13.38
C GLU A 38 2.49 7.24 13.66
N ARG A 39 3.50 7.07 14.53
CA ARG A 39 4.09 5.78 14.93
C ARG A 39 4.54 4.96 13.72
N ASP A 40 5.20 5.61 12.76
CA ASP A 40 5.80 4.96 11.61
C ASP A 40 7.22 4.49 11.96
N SER A 41 7.43 3.17 12.02
CA SER A 41 8.75 2.58 12.24
C SER A 41 9.69 2.76 11.04
N SER A 42 9.15 3.03 9.85
CA SER A 42 9.92 3.22 8.64
C SER A 42 9.18 4.03 7.58
N TRP A 43 9.92 4.57 6.62
CA TRP A 43 9.36 5.21 5.41
C TRP A 43 8.38 4.30 4.66
N SER A 44 8.71 3.01 4.54
CA SER A 44 7.85 2.03 3.87
C SER A 44 6.55 1.80 4.64
N GLU A 45 6.55 1.92 5.97
CA GLU A 45 5.33 1.79 6.77
C GLU A 45 4.35 2.92 6.48
N MET A 46 4.83 4.17 6.45
CA MET A 46 3.99 5.32 6.08
C MET A 46 3.36 5.12 4.69
N LEU A 47 4.14 4.62 3.72
CA LEU A 47 3.62 4.34 2.38
C LEU A 47 2.63 3.18 2.35
N ASN A 48 2.84 2.14 3.17
CA ASN A 48 1.87 1.05 3.30
C ASN A 48 0.55 1.54 3.91
N LYS A 49 0.60 2.36 4.98
CA LYS A 49 -0.60 2.98 5.56
C LYS A 49 -1.35 3.83 4.53
N ALA A 50 -0.63 4.64 3.75
CA ALA A 50 -1.22 5.44 2.68
C ALA A 50 -1.87 4.56 1.58
N LEU A 51 -1.23 3.45 1.20
CA LEU A 51 -1.78 2.52 0.22
C LEU A 51 -3.04 1.82 0.74
N ILE A 52 -3.03 1.36 1.99
CA ILE A 52 -4.19 0.75 2.65
C ILE A 52 -5.36 1.75 2.68
N ALA A 53 -5.11 2.98 3.11
CA ALA A 53 -6.15 4.01 3.18
C ALA A 53 -6.80 4.29 1.81
N GLU A 54 -6.02 4.30 0.72
CA GLU A 54 -6.58 4.48 -0.63
C GLU A 54 -7.33 3.23 -1.12
N VAL A 55 -6.88 2.02 -0.77
CA VAL A 55 -7.60 0.78 -1.08
C VAL A 55 -8.95 0.75 -0.36
N GLU A 56 -8.96 0.98 0.96
CA GLU A 56 -10.17 1.03 1.78
C GLU A 56 -11.15 2.10 1.27
N ARG A 57 -10.65 3.27 0.88
CA ARG A 57 -11.49 4.32 0.27
C ARG A 57 -12.16 3.83 -1.01
N ARG A 58 -11.46 3.07 -1.86
CA ARG A 58 -12.04 2.51 -3.09
C ARG A 58 -13.00 1.37 -2.82
N GLU A 59 -12.73 0.53 -1.83
CA GLU A 59 -13.64 -0.53 -1.40
C GLU A 59 -14.96 0.06 -0.89
N ALA A 60 -14.87 1.12 -0.07
CA ALA A 60 -16.04 1.87 0.38
C ALA A 60 -16.83 2.49 -0.78
N GLU A 61 -16.14 3.16 -1.71
CA GLU A 61 -16.78 3.88 -2.83
C GLU A 61 -17.36 2.93 -3.89
N TYR A 62 -16.65 1.86 -4.23
CA TYR A 62 -16.94 1.05 -5.42
C TYR A 62 -17.32 -0.40 -5.12
N ASN A 63 -17.19 -0.86 -3.87
CA ASN A 63 -17.49 -2.25 -3.50
C ASN A 63 -18.27 -2.37 -2.19
N ARG A 64 -19.05 -1.35 -1.82
CA ARG A 64 -19.90 -1.35 -0.60
C ARG A 64 -19.11 -1.60 0.69
N GLY A 65 -17.83 -1.24 0.71
CA GLY A 65 -16.92 -1.51 1.83
C GLY A 65 -16.45 -2.96 1.93
N GLU A 66 -16.79 -3.81 0.96
CA GLU A 66 -16.25 -5.18 0.87
C GLU A 66 -14.90 -5.17 0.17
N THR A 67 -14.03 -6.13 0.50
CA THR A 67 -12.73 -6.25 -0.17
C THR A 67 -12.88 -6.71 -1.62
N PHE A 68 -12.00 -6.23 -2.50
CA PHE A 68 -11.96 -6.73 -3.88
C PHE A 68 -11.41 -8.15 -3.92
N ALA A 69 -11.97 -9.00 -4.79
CA ALA A 69 -11.47 -10.36 -4.99
C ALA A 69 -10.01 -10.33 -5.48
N ALA A 70 -9.11 -10.91 -4.67
CA ALA A 70 -7.70 -11.04 -5.05
C ALA A 70 -7.57 -12.00 -6.23
N SER A 71 -6.77 -11.61 -7.23
CA SER A 71 -6.40 -12.47 -8.35
C SER A 71 -4.89 -12.43 -8.51
N GLU A 72 -4.27 -13.60 -8.72
CA GLU A 72 -2.86 -13.69 -9.11
C GLU A 72 -2.65 -13.34 -10.59
N ALA A 73 -3.72 -13.09 -11.34
CA ALA A 73 -3.61 -12.68 -12.72
C ALA A 73 -2.87 -11.33 -12.82
N PRO A 74 -1.93 -11.19 -13.78
CA PRO A 74 -1.27 -9.92 -14.00
C PRO A 74 -2.31 -8.85 -14.35
N LEU A 75 -2.06 -7.62 -13.90
CA LEU A 75 -2.85 -6.47 -14.31
C LEU A 75 -2.85 -6.41 -15.84
N SER A 76 -4.03 -6.26 -16.44
CA SER A 76 -4.12 -6.07 -17.88
C SER A 76 -3.26 -4.87 -18.26
N PRO A 77 -2.38 -4.97 -19.27
CA PRO A 77 -1.65 -3.81 -19.76
C PRO A 77 -2.68 -2.74 -20.09
N GLY A 78 -2.49 -1.54 -19.53
CA GLY A 78 -3.47 -0.46 -19.62
C GLY A 78 -3.93 -0.26 -21.07
N ARG A 79 -5.22 0.04 -21.27
CA ARG A 79 -5.73 0.28 -22.61
C ARG A 79 -4.93 1.43 -23.23
N PRO A 80 -4.41 1.30 -24.48
CA PRO A 80 -3.78 2.42 -25.14
C PRO A 80 -4.75 3.59 -25.13
N ILE A 81 -4.37 4.69 -24.48
CA ILE A 81 -5.06 5.96 -24.63
C ILE A 81 -4.68 6.40 -26.03
N GLY A 82 -5.58 6.15 -27.00
CA GLY A 82 -5.39 6.59 -28.37
C GLY A 82 -5.15 8.10 -28.39
N PHE A 83 -4.06 8.52 -29.03
CA PHE A 83 -3.84 9.89 -29.47
C PHE A 83 -4.44 10.06 -30.86
#